data_AF-A0A6B2CPC8-F1
#
_entry.id   AF-A0A6B2CPC8-F1
#
_cell.length_a   1.000
_cell.length_b   1.000
_cell.length_c   1.000
_cell.angle_alpha   90.00
_cell.angle_beta   90.00
_cell.angle_gamma   90.00
#
_symmetry.space_group_name_H-M   'P 1'
#
loop_
_entity.id
_entity.type
_entity.pdbx_description
1 polymer ?
#
loop_
_entity_poly.entity_id
_entity_poly.type
_entity_poly.pdbx_seq_one_letter_code
_entity_poly.pdbx_strand_id
1 'polypeptide(L)' 'MKVPRVRTYVPGLDEILYGGIPERSAVLISGGPGTGKSILGKQFLYNGLTRGEPCVFVALEEHPAATRRSFRHFG' A
#
# COMPACT_ATOMS: atom_id res chain seq x y z
N MET A 1 8.09 -15.98 19.63
CA MET A 1 7.67 -14.57 19.73
C MET A 1 6.71 -14.25 18.59
N LYS A 2 5.61 -13.55 18.86
CA LYS A 2 4.66 -13.14 17.81
C LYS A 2 5.19 -11.88 17.14
N VAL A 3 5.38 -11.91 15.82
CA VAL A 3 5.85 -10.74 15.06
C VAL A 3 4.68 -9.75 14.92
N PRO A 4 4.81 -8.49 15.38
CA PRO A 4 3.80 -7.46 15.16
C PRO A 4 3.51 -7.24 13.67
N ARG A 5 2.29 -6.85 13.32
CA ARG A 5 1.85 -6.71 11.92
C ARG A 5 1.09 -5.41 11.70
N VAL A 6 1.36 -4.78 10.56
CA VAL A 6 0.65 -3.61 10.06
C VAL A 6 -0.47 -4.09 9.13
N ARG A 7 -1.71 -3.74 9.46
CA ARG A 7 -2.86 -4.06 8.61
C ARG A 7 -2.81 -3.24 7.33
N THR A 8 -3.09 -3.89 6.21
CA THR A 8 -3.18 -3.22 4.91
C THR A 8 -4.53 -2.57 4.68
N TYR A 9 -5.57 -3.10 5.33
CA TYR A 9 -6.98 -2.75 5.11
C TYR A 9 -7.44 -2.90 3.66
N VAL A 10 -6.68 -3.61 2.84
CA VAL A 10 -7.10 -4.01 1.49
C VAL A 10 -8.01 -5.22 1.66
N PRO A 11 -9.25 -5.20 1.14
CA PRO A 11 -10.20 -6.29 1.33
C PRO A 11 -9.61 -7.65 0.95
N GLY A 12 -9.65 -8.62 1.88
CA GLY A 12 -9.16 -9.98 1.68
C GLY A 12 -7.65 -10.16 1.86
N LEU A 13 -6.85 -9.10 1.79
CA LEU A 13 -5.39 -9.23 1.82
C LEU A 13 -4.87 -9.48 3.24
N ASP A 14 -5.43 -8.82 4.24
CA ASP A 14 -5.03 -9.01 5.64
C ASP A 14 -5.26 -10.45 6.09
N GLU A 15 -6.35 -11.07 5.65
CA GLU A 15 -6.70 -12.46 5.94
C GLU A 15 -5.66 -13.42 5.34
N ILE A 16 -5.28 -13.21 4.08
CA ILE A 16 -4.24 -13.98 3.39
C ILE A 16 -2.88 -13.81 4.08
N LEU A 17 -2.61 -12.62 4.60
CA LEU A 17 -1.35 -12.28 5.28
C LEU A 17 -1.37 -12.55 6.79
N TYR A 18 -2.37 -13.25 7.32
CA TYR A 18 -2.46 -13.56 8.75
C TYR A 18 -2.44 -12.31 9.66
N GLY A 19 -3.16 -11.27 9.26
CA GLY A 19 -3.29 -10.01 9.99
C GLY A 19 -2.44 -8.86 9.45
N GLY A 20 -1.85 -9.00 8.25
CA GLY A 20 -1.15 -7.92 7.56
C GLY A 20 0.36 -8.13 7.40
N ILE A 21 1.07 -7.05 7.05
CA ILE A 21 2.51 -7.07 6.75
C ILE A 21 3.31 -7.09 8.06
N PRO A 22 4.34 -7.94 8.22
CA PRO A 22 5.22 -7.88 9.39
C PRO A 22 5.82 -6.48 9.60
N GLU A 23 5.76 -5.95 10.82
CA GLU A 23 6.35 -4.66 11.14
C GLU A 23 7.86 -4.65 10.86
N ARG A 24 8.38 -3.48 10.46
CA ARG A 24 9.81 -3.26 10.18
C ARG A 24 10.37 -4.19 9.10
N SER A 25 9.55 -4.53 8.11
CA SER A 25 9.93 -5.35 6.96
C SER A 25 9.88 -4.57 5.65
N ALA A 26 10.60 -5.07 4.63
CA ALA A 26 10.45 -4.64 3.25
C ALA A 26 9.65 -5.71 2.48
N VAL A 27 8.62 -5.28 1.74
CA VAL A 27 7.76 -6.19 0.96
C VAL A 27 7.93 -5.88 -0.53
N LEU A 28 8.23 -6.92 -1.32
CA LEU A 28 8.30 -6.83 -2.78
C LEU A 28 6.93 -7.21 -3.38
N ILE A 29 6.34 -6.28 -4.14
CA ILE A 29 5.16 -6.55 -4.95
C ILE A 29 5.62 -6.70 -6.40
N SER A 30 5.56 -7.91 -6.95
CA SER A 30 6.00 -8.23 -8.32
C SER A 30 4.85 -8.68 -9.22
N GLY A 31 4.96 -8.41 -10.51
CA GLY A 31 3.96 -8.77 -11.52
C GLY A 31 4.10 -7.95 -12.81
N GLY A 32 3.51 -8.43 -13.91
CA GLY A 32 3.58 -7.78 -15.22
C GLY A 32 2.91 -6.39 -15.26
N PRO A 33 3.08 -5.60 -16.33
CA PRO A 33 2.40 -4.32 -16.50
C PRO A 33 0.87 -4.45 -16.32
N GLY A 34 0.23 -3.47 -15.68
CA GLY A 34 -1.23 -3.48 -15.49
C GLY A 34 -1.76 -4.41 -14.40
N THR A 35 -0.94 -5.21 -13.71
CA THR A 35 -1.41 -6.13 -12.65
C THR A 35 -1.79 -5.46 -11.32
N GLY A 36 -1.88 -4.13 -11.27
CA GLY A 36 -2.34 -3.42 -10.07
C GLY A 36 -1.29 -3.18 -8.98
N LYS A 37 0.01 -3.41 -9.23
CA LYS A 37 1.08 -3.16 -8.23
C LYS A 37 1.04 -1.77 -7.59
N SER A 38 0.98 -0.74 -8.43
CA SER A 38 0.90 0.65 -7.96
C SER A 38 -0.43 0.95 -7.27
N ILE A 39 -1.52 0.31 -7.70
CA ILE A 39 -2.84 0.45 -7.05
C ILE A 39 -2.77 -0.12 -5.64
N LEU A 40 -2.21 -1.33 -5.47
CA LEU A 40 -2.06 -1.97 -4.18
C LEU A 40 -1.22 -1.13 -3.21
N GLY A 41 -0.06 -0.64 -3.66
CA GLY A 41 0.79 0.24 -2.86
C GLY A 41 0.11 1.57 -2.47
N LYS A 42 -0.65 2.17 -3.41
CA LYS A 42 -1.41 3.40 -3.14
C LYS A 42 -2.57 3.15 -2.17
N GLN A 43 -3.29 2.03 -2.29
CA GLN A 43 -4.36 1.66 -1.35
C GLN A 43 -3.81 1.44 0.06
N PHE A 44 -2.68 0.75 0.19
CA PHE A 44 -2.02 0.56 1.48
C PHE A 44 -1.73 1.90 2.17
N LEU A 45 -1.12 2.84 1.44
CA LEU A 45 -0.81 4.17 1.98
C LEU A 45 -2.07 4.99 2.27
N TYR A 46 -3.05 4.99 1.37
CA TYR A 46 -4.31 5.71 1.56
C TYR A 46 -5.06 5.20 2.82
N ASN A 47 -5.10 3.89 3.01
CA ASN A 47 -5.71 3.27 4.18
C ASN A 47 -4.98 3.62 5.49
N GLY A 48 -3.65 3.67 5.47
CA GLY A 48 -2.86 4.14 6.60
C GLY A 48 -3.10 5.62 6.89
N LEU A 49 -3.04 6.47 5.86
CA LEU A 49 -3.27 7.92 5.95
C LEU A 49 -4.62 8.25 6.57
N THR A 50 -5.70 7.61 6.11
CA THR A 50 -7.06 7.80 6.65
C THR A 50 -7.22 7.36 8.10
N ARG A 51 -6.25 6.62 8.65
CA ARG A 51 -6.18 6.18 10.04
C ARG A 51 -5.13 6.93 10.87
N GLY A 52 -4.53 7.98 10.30
CA GLY A 52 -3.55 8.82 10.99
C GLY A 52 -2.11 8.30 10.93
N GLU A 53 -1.82 7.31 10.09
CA GLU A 53 -0.45 6.81 9.89
C GLU A 53 0.30 7.69 8.88
N PRO A 54 1.49 8.21 9.23
CA PRO A 54 2.31 8.98 8.31
C PRO A 54 2.84 8.08 7.18
N CYS A 55 2.75 8.57 5.96
CA CYS A 55 3.00 7.79 4.75
C CYS A 55 3.91 8.56 3.78
N VAL A 56 4.81 7.83 3.10
CA VAL A 56 5.66 8.38 2.03
C VAL A 56 5.45 7.56 0.77
N PHE A 57 5.18 8.23 -0.35
CA PHE A 57 5.13 7.62 -1.66
C PHE A 57 6.27 8.15 -2.54
N VAL A 58 7.14 7.27 -2.98
CA VAL A 58 8.23 7.59 -3.91
C VAL A 58 7.87 7.00 -5.27
N ALA A 59 7.72 7.87 -6.28
CA ALA A 59 7.46 7.47 -7.66
C ALA A 59 8.72 7.66 -8.49
N LEU A 60 9.10 6.65 -9.28
CA LEU A 60 10.25 6.73 -10.19
C LEU A 60 9.85 7.04 -11.63
N GLU A 61 8.67 6.58 -12.06
CA GLU A 61 8.20 6.70 -13.44
C GLU A 61 7.05 7.71 -13.62
N GLU A 62 6.26 7.94 -12.55
CA GLU A 62 5.03 8.73 -12.64
C GLU A 62 5.26 10.17 -12.16
N HIS A 63 4.93 11.16 -12.99
CA HIS A 63 5.05 12.57 -12.64
C HIS A 63 4.19 12.91 -11.39
N PRO A 64 4.65 13.76 -10.45
CA PRO A 64 3.93 14.05 -9.21
C PRO A 64 2.47 14.48 -9.39
N ALA A 65 2.15 15.25 -10.44
CA ALA A 65 0.79 15.65 -10.74
C ALA A 65 -0.12 14.46 -11.12
N ALA A 66 0.40 13.49 -11.87
CA ALA A 66 -0.33 12.27 -12.23
C ALA A 66 -0.53 11.39 -10.98
N THR A 67 0.52 11.21 -10.19
CA THR A 67 0.46 10.50 -8.90
C THR A 67 -0.63 11.07 -7.99
N ARG A 68 -0.65 12.40 -7.80
CA ARG A 68 -1.68 13.08 -7.00
C ARG A 68 -3.09 12.86 -7.54
N ARG A 69 -3.29 12.90 -8.86
CA ARG A 69 -4.59 12.56 -9.48
C ARG A 69 -4.95 11.11 -9.24
N SER A 70 -4.00 10.19 -9.35
CA SER A 70 -4.22 8.77 -9.10
C SER A 70 -4.71 8.51 -7.67
N PHE A 71 -4.13 9.17 -6.66
CA PHE A 71 -4.58 9.05 -5.27
C PHE A 71 -6.04 9.48 -5.05
N ARG A 72 -6.53 10.50 -5.78
CA ARG A 72 -7.95 10.96 -5.67
C ARG A 72 -8.99 9.91 -6.05
N HIS A 73 -8.60 8.82 -6.71
CA HIS A 73 -9.54 7.73 -7.02
C HIS A 73 -9.89 6.89 -5.79
N PHE A 74 -9.13 6.99 -4.70
CA PHE A 74 -9.37 6.26 -3.46
C PHE A 74 -10.15 7.09 -2.42
N GLY A 75 -10.24 8.42 -2.64
CA GLY A 75 -10.93 9.42 -1.83
C GLY A 75 -10.20 10.76 -1.83
#